data_AF-R1E1A3-F1
#
_entry.id   AF-R1E1A3-F1
#
_cell.length_a   1.000
_cell.length_b   1.000
_cell.length_c   1.000
_cell.angle_alpha   90.00
_cell.angle_beta   90.00
_cell.angle_gamma   90.00
#
_symmetry.space_group_name_H-M   'P 1'
#
loop_
_entity.id
_entity.type
_entity.pdbx_description
1 polymer ?
#
loop_
_entity_poly.entity_id
_entity_poly.type
_entity_poly.pdbx_seq_one_letter_code
_entity_poly.pdbx_strand_id
1 'polypeptide(L)'
;MLVRALADLLLVGVDGYTRIYRELAEQMRRVEAAVEAAGLAVVHRSHRAAGSSVISAEDPAGVLMRKLKRRGHSFASLFNLYPSDPARCQYGWSLSLTPYALRDLGGAGGGATALEVFLRDLGRAAAEARAADSRLATLFSANSLPGILLRGGTEELYLFTLLWRPGLGRAAASLVLRRLFTGLLDAGVVRSRKRADPLRELAWLAVCGVLLALALALAVSALLSSS
;
A
#
# COMPACT_ATOMS: atom_id res chain seq x y z
N MET A 1 7.85 -16.84 10.84
CA MET A 1 6.54 -17.27 11.39
C MET A 1 6.67 -18.58 12.16
N LEU A 2 7.08 -19.69 11.54
CA LEU A 2 7.13 -21.02 12.19
C LEU A 2 7.97 -21.08 13.48
N VAL A 3 9.18 -20.48 13.46
CA VAL A 3 10.08 -20.45 14.62
C VAL A 3 9.47 -19.70 15.82
N ARG A 4 8.70 -18.64 15.57
CA ARG A 4 7.98 -17.90 16.62
C ARG A 4 6.80 -18.69 17.17
N ALA A 5 6.02 -19.33 16.30
CA ALA A 5 4.91 -20.18 16.72
C ALA A 5 5.41 -21.34 17.61
N LEU A 6 6.53 -21.97 17.25
CA LEU A 6 7.20 -22.99 18.08
C LEU A 6 7.67 -22.42 19.43
N ALA A 7 8.28 -21.24 19.44
CA ALA A 7 8.72 -20.59 20.68
C ALA A 7 7.55 -20.23 21.61
N ASP A 8 6.46 -19.69 21.07
CA ASP A 8 5.25 -19.40 21.85
C ASP A 8 4.65 -20.69 22.43
N LEU A 9 4.59 -21.76 21.63
CA LEU A 9 4.05 -23.06 22.05
C LEU A 9 4.90 -23.71 23.16
N LEU A 10 6.23 -23.52 23.13
CA LEU A 10 7.15 -23.92 24.20
C LEU A 10 6.97 -23.10 25.49
N LEU A 11 6.56 -21.84 25.39
CA LEU A 11 6.41 -20.93 26.53
C LEU A 11 5.06 -21.07 27.25
N VAL A 12 3.96 -21.20 26.51
CA VAL A 12 2.60 -21.21 27.08
C VAL A 12 1.88 -22.56 27.00
N GLY A 13 2.51 -23.56 26.37
CA GLY A 13 1.89 -24.86 26.10
C GLY A 13 0.81 -24.79 25.01
N VAL A 14 0.31 -25.96 24.61
CA VAL A 14 -0.70 -26.11 23.55
C VAL A 14 -2.01 -25.38 23.87
N ASP A 15 -2.48 -25.49 25.12
CA ASP A 15 -3.74 -24.87 25.54
C ASP A 15 -3.62 -23.35 25.61
N GLY A 16 -2.50 -22.85 26.13
CA GLY A 16 -2.19 -21.42 26.16
C GLY A 16 -2.10 -20.84 24.75
N TYR A 17 -1.40 -21.53 23.85
CA TYR A 17 -1.30 -21.16 22.44
C TYR A 17 -2.68 -21.10 21.77
N THR A 18 -3.51 -22.13 21.96
CA THR A 18 -4.86 -22.23 21.39
C THR A 18 -5.77 -21.10 21.88
N ARG A 19 -5.74 -20.79 23.18
CA ARG A 19 -6.51 -19.70 23.78
C ARG A 19 -6.16 -18.34 23.16
N ILE A 20 -4.87 -18.05 23.05
CA ILE A 20 -4.36 -16.78 22.50
C ILE A 20 -4.81 -16.57 21.04
N TYR A 21 -4.76 -17.62 20.22
CA TYR A 21 -5.21 -17.54 18.82
C TYR A 21 -6.74 -17.46 18.69
N ARG A 22 -7.49 -18.07 19.62
CA ARG A 22 -8.96 -17.90 19.68
C ARG A 22 -9.32 -16.44 20.00
N GLU A 23 -8.67 -15.84 20.98
CA GLU A 23 -8.87 -14.43 21.33
C GLU A 23 -8.51 -13.50 20.16
N LEU A 24 -7.40 -13.75 19.47
CA LEU A 24 -7.06 -13.04 18.25
C LEU A 24 -8.14 -13.20 17.18
N ALA A 25 -8.65 -14.41 16.96
CA ALA A 25 -9.71 -14.66 15.98
C ALA A 25 -10.99 -13.89 16.31
N GLU A 26 -11.35 -13.73 17.58
CA GLU A 26 -12.48 -12.92 18.03
C GLU A 26 -12.25 -11.43 17.73
N GLN A 27 -11.05 -10.90 18.00
CA GLN A 27 -10.69 -9.51 17.71
C GLN A 27 -10.65 -9.19 16.21
N MET A 28 -10.39 -10.17 15.35
CA MET A 28 -10.36 -9.95 13.91
C MET A 28 -11.71 -9.47 13.34
N ARG A 29 -12.85 -9.79 13.96
CA ARG A 29 -14.15 -9.23 13.54
C ARG A 29 -14.21 -7.72 13.76
N ARG A 30 -13.62 -7.23 14.85
CA ARG A 30 -13.49 -5.81 15.15
C ARG A 30 -12.59 -5.10 14.12
N VAL A 31 -11.54 -5.78 13.66
CA VAL A 31 -10.66 -5.29 12.60
C VAL A 31 -11.40 -5.18 11.27
N GLU A 32 -12.11 -6.22 10.87
CA GLU A 32 -12.93 -6.22 9.65
C GLU A 32 -13.94 -5.07 9.66
N ALA A 33 -14.68 -4.91 10.76
CA ALA A 33 -15.64 -3.82 10.92
C ALA A 33 -14.98 -2.43 10.81
N ALA A 34 -13.79 -2.25 11.38
CA ALA A 34 -13.06 -0.98 11.30
C ALA A 34 -12.52 -0.70 9.89
N VAL A 35 -12.08 -1.73 9.17
CA VAL A 35 -11.66 -1.63 7.76
C VAL A 35 -12.83 -1.25 6.87
N GLU A 36 -14.00 -1.84 7.09
CA GLU A 36 -15.21 -1.48 6.36
C GLU A 36 -15.70 -0.07 6.72
N ALA A 37 -15.64 0.32 7.99
CA ALA A 37 -15.95 1.70 8.42
C ALA A 37 -14.97 2.74 7.83
N ALA A 38 -13.73 2.34 7.55
CA ALA A 38 -12.77 3.14 6.79
C ALA A 38 -13.11 3.26 5.30
N GLY A 39 -14.11 2.53 4.81
CA GLY A 39 -14.59 2.55 3.42
C GLY A 39 -13.82 1.60 2.50
N LEU A 40 -13.16 0.58 3.06
CA LEU A 40 -12.43 -0.43 2.29
C LEU A 40 -13.21 -1.73 2.19
N ALA A 41 -13.11 -2.41 1.05
CA ALA A 41 -13.68 -3.74 0.86
C ALA A 41 -12.70 -4.81 1.36
N VAL A 42 -13.16 -5.72 2.22
CA VAL A 42 -12.38 -6.86 2.69
C VAL A 42 -12.37 -7.97 1.64
N VAL A 43 -11.18 -8.39 1.21
CA VAL A 43 -10.99 -9.29 0.06
C VAL A 43 -11.51 -10.72 0.32
N HIS A 44 -11.28 -11.26 1.51
CA HIS A 44 -11.55 -12.68 1.82
C HIS A 44 -12.79 -12.91 2.69
N ARG A 45 -13.69 -11.93 2.79
CA ARG A 45 -14.84 -11.96 3.71
C ARG A 45 -15.64 -13.28 3.61
N SER A 46 -15.85 -13.78 2.40
CA SER A 46 -16.67 -14.97 2.12
C SER A 46 -15.92 -16.30 2.29
N HIS A 47 -14.59 -16.29 2.34
CA HIS A 47 -13.74 -17.49 2.25
C HIS A 47 -12.66 -17.55 3.35
N ARG A 48 -12.85 -16.82 4.45
CA ARG A 48 -11.87 -16.78 5.52
C ARG A 48 -11.83 -18.13 6.23
N ALA A 49 -10.68 -18.79 6.16
CA ALA A 49 -10.41 -19.96 6.99
C ALA A 49 -10.51 -19.58 8.48
N ALA A 50 -11.22 -20.40 9.26
CA ALA A 50 -11.32 -20.22 10.70
C ALA A 50 -9.91 -20.15 11.32
N GLY A 51 -9.64 -19.13 12.13
CA GLY A 51 -8.33 -18.89 12.75
C GLY A 51 -7.32 -18.12 11.89
N SER A 52 -7.64 -17.74 10.66
CA SER A 52 -6.78 -16.84 9.87
C SER A 52 -6.63 -15.50 10.59
N SER A 53 -5.40 -15.06 10.87
CA SER A 53 -5.12 -13.76 11.47
C SER A 53 -4.73 -12.69 10.45
N VAL A 54 -4.91 -12.98 9.17
CA VAL A 54 -4.60 -12.07 8.08
C VAL A 54 -5.85 -11.29 7.71
N ILE A 55 -5.74 -9.97 7.63
CA ILE A 55 -6.75 -9.09 7.03
C ILE A 55 -6.21 -8.56 5.69
N SER A 56 -7.04 -8.55 4.67
CA SER A 56 -6.69 -8.06 3.33
C SER A 56 -7.81 -7.15 2.85
N ALA A 57 -7.45 -5.95 2.45
CA ALA A 57 -8.41 -4.92 2.06
C ALA A 57 -8.02 -4.28 0.74
N GLU A 58 -9.02 -3.92 -0.05
CA GLU A 58 -8.83 -3.14 -1.26
C GLU A 58 -8.49 -1.69 -0.92
N ASP A 59 -7.48 -1.15 -1.60
CA ASP A 59 -7.06 0.26 -1.50
C ASP A 59 -6.62 0.71 -2.90
N PRO A 60 -7.57 1.14 -3.76
CA PRO A 60 -7.33 1.33 -5.20
C PRO A 60 -6.24 2.32 -5.55
N ALA A 61 -6.07 3.35 -4.74
CA ALA A 61 -5.01 4.33 -4.93
C ALA A 61 -3.81 4.07 -3.99
N GLY A 62 -3.89 3.10 -3.08
CA GLY A 62 -2.86 2.87 -2.07
C GLY A 62 -2.70 4.03 -1.08
N VAL A 63 -3.75 4.85 -0.88
CA VAL A 63 -3.69 6.08 -0.08
C VAL A 63 -3.64 5.74 1.40
N LEU A 64 -4.50 4.82 1.83
CA LEU A 64 -4.57 4.37 3.21
C LEU A 64 -3.31 3.60 3.59
N MET A 65 -2.84 2.71 2.72
CA MET A 65 -1.57 2.01 2.88
C MET A 65 -0.42 3.01 3.07
N ARG A 66 -0.32 4.04 2.23
CA ARG A 66 0.74 5.06 2.33
C ARG A 66 0.67 5.86 3.63
N LYS A 67 -0.53 6.29 4.02
CA LYS A 67 -0.77 7.04 5.26
C LYS A 67 -0.47 6.20 6.51
N LEU A 68 -0.79 4.92 6.50
CA LEU A 68 -0.50 4.00 7.60
C LEU A 68 1.00 3.66 7.67
N LYS A 69 1.67 3.48 6.52
CA LYS A 69 3.14 3.33 6.45
C LYS A 69 3.88 4.51 7.09
N ARG A 70 3.43 5.74 6.84
CA ARG A 70 3.99 6.95 7.49
C ARG A 70 3.81 6.97 9.02
N ARG A 71 2.88 6.18 9.55
CA ARG A 71 2.63 6.01 11.00
C ARG A 71 3.34 4.78 11.58
N GLY A 72 4.21 4.12 10.81
CA GLY A 72 5.00 2.97 11.27
C GLY A 72 4.33 1.61 11.06
N HIS A 73 3.17 1.55 10.40
CA HIS A 73 2.52 0.28 10.08
C HIS A 73 3.12 -0.35 8.82
N SER A 74 3.31 -1.66 8.81
CA SER A 74 3.86 -2.38 7.66
C SER A 74 2.82 -3.32 7.05
N PHE A 75 2.76 -3.33 5.73
CA PHE A 75 1.78 -4.11 4.96
C PHE A 75 2.46 -4.79 3.78
N ALA A 76 1.97 -5.97 3.43
CA ALA A 76 2.23 -6.56 2.13
C ALA A 76 1.29 -5.91 1.11
N SER A 77 1.83 -5.31 0.06
CA SER A 77 1.02 -4.79 -1.05
C SER A 77 0.38 -5.95 -1.81
N LEU A 78 -0.92 -5.82 -2.13
CA LEU A 78 -1.66 -6.76 -2.97
C LEU A 78 -1.80 -6.15 -4.36
N PHE A 79 -1.52 -6.97 -5.37
CA PHE A 79 -1.60 -6.61 -6.78
C PHE A 79 -2.44 -7.66 -7.50
N ASN A 80 -3.15 -7.24 -8.55
CA ASN A 80 -3.93 -8.13 -9.41
C ASN A 80 -4.90 -9.02 -8.61
N LEU A 81 -5.73 -8.44 -7.75
CA LEU A 81 -6.69 -9.19 -6.93
C LEU A 81 -7.79 -9.96 -7.71
N TYR A 82 -7.79 -9.88 -9.06
CA TYR A 82 -8.77 -10.49 -9.98
C TYR A 82 -10.19 -10.54 -9.41
N PRO A 83 -10.79 -9.39 -9.09
CA PRO A 83 -12.15 -9.37 -8.57
C PRO A 83 -13.13 -9.98 -9.58
N SER A 84 -14.20 -10.59 -9.08
CA SER A 84 -15.29 -11.13 -9.90
C SER A 84 -15.96 -10.09 -10.79
N ASP A 85 -15.94 -8.83 -10.34
CA ASP A 85 -16.30 -7.66 -11.13
C ASP A 85 -15.03 -7.02 -11.73
N PRO A 86 -14.87 -6.98 -13.07
CA PRO A 86 -13.74 -6.32 -13.73
C PRO A 86 -13.58 -4.84 -13.40
N ALA A 87 -14.64 -4.16 -12.96
CA ALA A 87 -14.63 -2.76 -12.55
C ALA A 87 -14.14 -2.55 -11.11
N ARG A 88 -14.01 -3.62 -10.30
CA ARG A 88 -13.49 -3.53 -8.94
C ARG A 88 -11.98 -3.29 -8.89
N CYS A 89 -11.55 -2.86 -7.72
CA CYS A 89 -10.17 -2.58 -7.40
C CYS A 89 -9.26 -3.80 -7.59
N GLN A 90 -8.10 -3.60 -8.20
CA GLN A 90 -7.08 -4.65 -8.37
C GLN A 90 -5.95 -4.55 -7.32
N TYR A 91 -5.95 -3.50 -6.51
CA TYR A 91 -4.89 -3.19 -5.56
C TYR A 91 -5.39 -3.22 -4.12
N GLY A 92 -4.47 -3.44 -3.21
CA GLY A 92 -4.79 -3.41 -1.81
C GLY A 92 -3.59 -3.66 -0.94
N TRP A 93 -3.87 -4.04 0.28
CA TRP A 93 -2.85 -4.39 1.25
C TRP A 93 -3.33 -5.57 2.09
N SER A 94 -2.35 -6.29 2.62
CA SER A 94 -2.55 -7.38 3.57
C SER A 94 -1.74 -7.10 4.82
N LEU A 95 -2.38 -7.30 5.96
CA LEU A 95 -1.79 -7.22 7.28
C LEU A 95 -1.96 -8.58 7.97
N SER A 96 -0.85 -9.20 8.33
CA SER A 96 -0.86 -10.38 9.20
C SER A 96 -0.78 -9.92 10.65
N LEU A 97 -1.85 -10.14 11.40
CA LEU A 97 -1.85 -9.94 12.83
C LEU A 97 -1.29 -11.17 13.51
N THR A 98 -0.54 -10.96 14.56
CA THR A 98 -0.07 -12.03 15.45
C THR A 98 -0.63 -11.74 16.83
N PRO A 99 -0.63 -12.72 17.75
CA PRO A 99 -1.05 -12.49 19.13
C PRO A 99 -0.41 -11.30 19.83
N TYR A 100 0.80 -10.91 19.42
CA TYR A 100 1.48 -9.71 19.93
C TYR A 100 0.68 -8.42 19.70
N ALA A 101 -0.23 -8.40 18.72
CA ALA A 101 -1.11 -7.27 18.48
C ALA A 101 -2.04 -6.98 19.68
N LEU A 102 -2.33 -7.99 20.50
CA LEU A 102 -3.20 -7.89 21.68
C LEU A 102 -2.44 -7.59 22.97
N ARG A 103 -1.10 -7.56 22.92
CA ARG A 103 -0.31 -7.22 24.11
C ARG A 103 -0.33 -5.71 24.34
N ASP A 104 -0.47 -5.32 25.59
CA ASP A 104 -0.34 -3.93 26.01
C ASP A 104 1.07 -3.42 25.70
N LEU A 105 1.15 -2.20 25.17
CA LEU A 105 2.42 -1.58 24.80
C LEU A 105 3.20 -0.98 25.99
N GLY A 106 2.69 -1.10 27.22
CA GLY A 106 3.39 -0.69 28.44
C GLY A 106 3.55 0.82 28.60
N GLY A 107 2.65 1.43 29.37
CA GLY A 107 2.74 2.80 29.89
C GLY A 107 1.90 2.89 31.16
N ALA A 108 2.23 3.78 32.10
CA ALA A 108 1.76 3.84 33.49
C ALA A 108 0.25 4.15 33.72
N GLY A 109 -0.63 3.69 32.83
CA GLY A 109 -2.08 3.74 32.98
C GLY A 109 -2.72 3.04 31.79
N GLY A 110 -3.05 1.76 31.93
CA GLY A 110 -3.81 0.96 30.95
C GLY A 110 -3.37 1.19 29.50
N GLY A 111 -2.21 0.66 29.13
CA GLY A 111 -1.61 0.91 27.81
C GLY A 111 -2.47 0.35 26.69
N ALA A 112 -2.70 1.15 25.64
CA ALA A 112 -3.38 0.68 24.43
C ALA A 112 -2.61 -0.51 23.81
N THR A 113 -3.35 -1.49 23.32
CA THR A 113 -2.76 -2.59 22.55
C THR A 113 -2.27 -2.11 21.19
N ALA A 114 -1.33 -2.82 20.56
CA ALA A 114 -0.91 -2.50 19.19
C ALA A 114 -2.07 -2.56 18.19
N LEU A 115 -3.05 -3.43 18.44
CA LEU A 115 -4.29 -3.49 17.68
C LEU A 115 -5.09 -2.19 17.79
N GLU A 116 -5.28 -1.66 19.00
CA GLU A 116 -6.01 -0.41 19.21
C GLU A 116 -5.32 0.80 18.59
N VAL A 117 -3.98 0.84 18.66
CA VAL A 117 -3.18 1.85 17.96
C VAL A 117 -3.43 1.78 16.46
N PHE A 118 -3.39 0.57 15.88
CA PHE A 118 -3.69 0.38 14.47
C PHE A 118 -5.11 0.83 14.10
N LEU A 119 -6.13 0.42 14.87
CA LEU A 119 -7.54 0.78 14.60
C LEU A 119 -7.76 2.30 14.67
N ARG A 120 -7.15 2.97 15.65
CA ARG A 120 -7.19 4.44 15.78
C ARG A 120 -6.53 5.12 14.58
N ASP A 121 -5.35 4.64 14.19
CA ASP A 121 -4.59 5.23 13.09
C ASP A 121 -5.27 4.98 11.74
N LEU A 122 -5.92 3.83 11.56
CA LEU A 122 -6.77 3.53 10.41
C LEU A 122 -7.93 4.52 10.30
N GLY A 123 -8.65 4.77 11.39
CA GLY A 123 -9.73 5.77 11.41
C GLY A 123 -9.23 7.17 11.06
N ARG A 124 -8.09 7.60 11.61
CA ARG A 124 -7.46 8.89 11.29
C ARG A 124 -7.03 8.97 9.83
N ALA A 125 -6.36 7.94 9.31
CA ALA A 125 -5.91 7.89 7.93
C ALA A 125 -7.09 7.92 6.95
N ALA A 126 -8.21 7.27 7.29
CA ALA A 126 -9.44 7.29 6.50
C ALA A 126 -10.10 8.67 6.48
N ALA A 127 -10.20 9.33 7.64
CA ALA A 127 -10.72 10.69 7.72
C ALA A 127 -9.89 11.67 6.89
N GLU A 128 -8.56 11.60 7.00
CA GLU A 128 -7.66 12.44 6.19
C GLU A 128 -7.73 12.13 4.69
N ALA A 129 -7.89 10.86 4.31
CA ALA A 129 -8.01 10.48 2.91
C ALA A 129 -9.29 11.05 2.29
N ARG A 130 -10.42 10.98 3.02
CA ARG A 130 -11.70 11.57 2.60
C ARG A 130 -11.62 13.10 2.51
N ALA A 131 -10.97 13.75 3.47
CA ALA A 131 -10.81 15.20 3.47
C ALA A 131 -9.91 15.72 2.34
N ALA A 132 -8.94 14.91 1.90
CA ALA A 132 -8.01 15.26 0.83
C ALA A 132 -8.48 14.83 -0.58
N ASP A 133 -9.64 14.18 -0.71
CA ASP A 133 -10.10 13.68 -2.01
C ASP A 133 -10.54 14.85 -2.90
N SER A 134 -9.85 15.01 -4.02
CA SER A 134 -10.12 16.08 -4.96
C SER A 134 -11.32 15.72 -5.84
N ARG A 135 -12.21 16.68 -6.10
CA ARG A 135 -13.29 16.51 -7.09
C ARG A 135 -12.75 16.20 -8.49
N LEU A 136 -11.53 16.62 -8.82
CA LEU A 136 -10.90 16.26 -10.10
C LEU A 136 -10.50 14.78 -10.15
N ALA A 137 -10.23 14.16 -9.00
CA ALA A 137 -9.87 12.76 -8.93
C ALA A 137 -11.04 11.83 -9.31
N THR A 138 -12.29 12.29 -9.19
CA THR A 138 -13.48 11.50 -9.56
C THR A 138 -13.62 11.33 -11.07
N LEU A 139 -12.93 12.12 -11.89
CA LEU A 139 -12.89 11.98 -13.35
C LEU A 139 -12.05 10.77 -13.80
N PHE A 140 -11.22 10.22 -12.91
CA PHE A 140 -10.30 9.13 -13.21
C PHE A 140 -10.58 7.92 -12.31
N SER A 141 -10.42 6.71 -12.85
CA SER A 141 -10.52 5.50 -12.04
C SER A 141 -9.45 5.54 -10.93
N ALA A 142 -9.81 5.11 -9.72
CA ALA A 142 -8.94 5.24 -8.55
C ALA A 142 -7.64 4.42 -8.66
N ASN A 143 -7.64 3.37 -9.49
CA ASN A 143 -6.49 2.52 -9.81
C ASN A 143 -5.70 2.96 -11.06
N SER A 144 -6.11 4.04 -11.74
CA SER A 144 -5.32 4.62 -12.84
C SER A 144 -4.18 5.47 -12.31
N LEU A 145 -3.10 5.65 -13.10
CA LEU A 145 -1.99 6.52 -12.71
C LEU A 145 -2.44 7.97 -12.39
N PRO A 146 -3.28 8.66 -13.20
CA PRO A 146 -3.80 9.97 -12.82
C PRO A 146 -4.65 9.94 -11.55
N GLY A 147 -5.50 8.92 -11.40
CA GLY A 147 -6.32 8.75 -10.20
C GLY A 147 -5.51 8.51 -8.93
N ILE A 148 -4.38 7.80 -9.03
CA ILE A 148 -3.43 7.58 -7.94
C ILE A 148 -2.72 8.90 -7.59
N LEU A 149 -2.20 9.62 -8.58
CA LEU A 149 -1.45 10.86 -8.36
C LEU A 149 -2.33 11.95 -7.74
N LEU A 150 -3.54 12.16 -8.27
CA LEU A 150 -4.48 13.16 -7.76
C LEU A 150 -4.96 12.87 -6.33
N ARG A 151 -4.99 11.60 -5.92
CA ARG A 151 -5.35 11.19 -4.55
C ARG A 151 -4.15 11.11 -3.60
N GLY A 152 -2.94 11.40 -4.07
CA GLY A 152 -1.72 11.27 -3.27
C GLY A 152 -1.38 9.81 -2.91
N GLY A 153 -1.77 8.88 -3.77
CA GLY A 153 -1.64 7.44 -3.61
C GLY A 153 -0.22 6.90 -3.74
N THR A 154 -0.11 5.61 -4.05
CA THR A 154 1.16 4.89 -4.23
C THR A 154 1.32 4.44 -5.69
N GLU A 155 2.16 5.15 -6.43
CA GLU A 155 2.45 4.91 -7.85
C GLU A 155 3.12 3.55 -8.11
N GLU A 156 3.82 3.00 -7.12
CA GLU A 156 4.43 1.67 -7.21
C GLU A 156 3.38 0.60 -7.55
N LEU A 157 2.15 0.70 -7.01
CA LEU A 157 1.07 -0.24 -7.29
C LEU A 157 0.75 -0.36 -8.77
N TYR A 158 0.72 0.78 -9.45
CA TYR A 158 0.50 0.85 -10.90
C TYR A 158 1.70 0.29 -11.68
N LEU A 159 2.93 0.68 -11.31
CA LEU A 159 4.15 0.23 -11.99
C LEU A 159 4.36 -1.29 -11.87
N PHE A 160 4.14 -1.87 -10.69
CA PHE A 160 4.26 -3.31 -10.47
C PHE A 160 3.20 -4.10 -11.25
N THR A 161 2.02 -3.52 -11.46
CA THR A 161 0.98 -4.14 -12.29
C THR A 161 1.39 -4.22 -13.76
N LEU A 162 2.04 -3.18 -14.28
CA LEU A 162 2.55 -3.18 -15.65
C LEU A 162 3.64 -4.25 -15.86
N LEU A 163 4.40 -4.62 -14.84
CA LEU A 163 5.38 -5.70 -14.93
C LEU A 163 4.75 -7.08 -15.17
N TRP A 164 3.52 -7.28 -14.72
CA TRP A 164 2.84 -8.58 -14.81
C TRP A 164 2.38 -8.90 -16.22
N ARG A 165 2.07 -7.88 -17.04
CA ARG A 165 1.54 -8.07 -18.40
C ARG A 165 2.65 -7.96 -19.44
N PRO A 166 2.83 -8.94 -20.36
CA PRO A 166 3.78 -8.79 -21.45
C PRO A 166 3.39 -7.59 -22.35
N GLY A 167 4.39 -6.88 -22.89
CA GLY A 167 4.19 -5.76 -23.80
C GLY A 167 5.04 -4.52 -23.49
N LEU A 168 4.76 -3.42 -24.21
CA LEU A 168 5.49 -2.15 -24.07
C LEU A 168 5.42 -1.58 -22.64
N GLY A 169 4.27 -1.74 -21.97
CA GLY A 169 4.10 -1.31 -20.58
C GLY A 169 5.09 -1.97 -19.62
N ARG A 170 5.32 -3.29 -19.76
CA ARG A 170 6.34 -4.00 -18.98
C ARG A 170 7.74 -3.53 -19.30
N ALA A 171 8.07 -3.28 -20.57
CA ALA A 171 9.39 -2.78 -20.95
C ALA A 171 9.66 -1.39 -20.34
N ALA A 172 8.69 -0.48 -20.42
CA ALA A 172 8.76 0.84 -19.81
C ALA A 172 8.85 0.78 -18.28
N ALA A 173 7.97 0.04 -17.62
CA ALA A 173 7.98 -0.13 -16.16
C ALA A 173 9.28 -0.79 -15.68
N SER A 174 9.79 -1.79 -16.41
CA SER A 174 11.08 -2.42 -16.10
C SER A 174 12.23 -1.44 -16.19
N LEU A 175 12.24 -0.56 -17.20
CA LEU A 175 13.27 0.47 -17.35
C LEU A 175 13.21 1.51 -16.23
N VAL A 176 12.01 1.98 -15.87
CA VAL A 176 11.79 2.94 -14.77
C VAL A 176 12.23 2.33 -13.44
N LEU A 177 11.75 1.13 -13.10
CA LEU A 177 12.10 0.47 -11.85
C LEU A 177 13.58 0.11 -11.81
N ARG A 178 14.17 -0.37 -12.90
CA ARG A 178 15.61 -0.65 -12.97
C ARG A 178 16.43 0.60 -12.70
N ARG A 179 16.07 1.76 -13.28
CA ARG A 179 16.76 3.03 -13.02
C ARG A 179 16.59 3.48 -11.56
N LEU A 180 15.37 3.39 -11.01
CA LEU A 180 15.09 3.77 -9.62
C LEU A 180 15.84 2.88 -8.62
N PHE A 181 15.76 1.55 -8.75
CA PHE A 181 16.43 0.61 -7.86
C PHE A 181 17.95 0.65 -8.01
N THR A 182 18.47 0.80 -9.24
CA THR A 182 19.91 1.04 -9.44
C THR A 182 20.32 2.32 -8.72
N GLY A 183 19.52 3.38 -8.82
CA GLY A 183 19.77 4.64 -8.13
C GLY A 183 19.77 4.52 -6.59
N LEU A 184 18.83 3.76 -6.03
CA LEU A 184 18.72 3.52 -4.58
C LEU A 184 19.84 2.62 -4.05
N LEU A 185 20.17 1.55 -4.78
CA LEU A 185 21.25 0.63 -4.41
C LEU A 185 22.62 1.29 -4.54
N ASP A 186 22.80 2.17 -5.54
CA ASP A 186 24.04 2.93 -5.70
C ASP A 186 24.18 4.09 -4.69
N ALA A 187 23.07 4.60 -4.11
CA ALA A 187 23.11 5.68 -3.11
C ALA A 187 23.77 5.26 -1.78
N GLY A 188 23.87 3.94 -1.52
CA GLY A 188 24.62 3.39 -0.38
C GLY A 188 26.11 3.13 -0.67
N VAL A 189 26.59 3.33 -1.90
CA VAL A 189 27.96 3.03 -2.30
C VAL A 189 28.75 4.33 -2.43
N VAL A 190 29.54 4.66 -1.40
CA VAL A 190 30.37 5.88 -1.28
C VAL A 190 31.43 6.03 -2.41
N ARG A 191 31.59 5.05 -3.31
CA ARG A 191 32.49 5.12 -4.48
C ARG A 191 31.96 4.37 -5.70
N SER A 192 30.74 4.67 -6.16
CA SER A 192 30.29 4.20 -7.47
C SER A 192 30.94 5.04 -8.59
N ARG A 193 31.94 4.48 -9.30
CA ARG A 193 32.49 5.05 -10.55
C ARG A 193 31.47 5.12 -11.71
N LYS A 194 30.20 4.73 -11.50
CA LYS A 194 29.16 4.68 -12.55
C LYS A 194 28.47 6.00 -12.83
N ARG A 195 28.61 7.03 -11.98
CA ARG A 195 28.11 8.38 -12.26
C ARG A 195 29.28 9.32 -12.51
N ALA A 196 29.72 9.39 -13.77
CA ALA A 196 30.77 10.32 -14.17
C ALA A 196 30.30 11.79 -14.11
N ASP A 197 28.98 12.06 -14.13
CA ASP A 197 28.46 13.43 -14.05
C ASP A 197 26.98 13.50 -13.61
N PRO A 198 26.68 13.49 -12.29
CA PRO A 198 25.30 13.51 -11.78
C PRO A 198 24.53 14.79 -12.13
N LEU A 199 25.23 15.91 -12.36
CA LEU A 199 24.60 17.18 -12.76
C LEU A 199 24.05 17.10 -14.18
N ARG A 200 24.78 16.43 -15.08
CA ARG A 200 24.33 16.20 -16.45
C ARG A 200 23.10 15.31 -16.52
N GLU A 201 23.02 14.25 -15.71
CA GLU A 201 21.81 13.41 -15.65
C GLU A 201 20.61 14.17 -15.10
N LEU A 202 20.82 15.00 -14.06
CA LEU A 202 19.76 15.81 -13.46
C LEU A 202 19.27 16.89 -14.43
N ALA A 203 20.19 17.55 -15.15
CA ALA A 203 19.87 18.50 -16.21
C ALA A 203 19.09 17.82 -17.35
N TRP A 204 19.49 16.61 -17.76
CA TRP A 204 18.78 15.86 -18.79
C TRP A 204 17.36 15.47 -18.35
N LEU A 205 17.20 14.98 -17.11
CA LEU A 205 15.88 14.67 -16.55
C LEU A 205 14.99 15.91 -16.43
N ALA A 206 15.56 17.06 -16.04
CA ALA A 206 14.84 18.33 -16.01
C ALA A 206 14.38 18.75 -17.41
N VAL A 207 15.25 18.65 -18.43
CA VAL A 207 14.90 18.92 -19.83
C VAL A 207 13.79 17.98 -20.32
N CYS A 208 13.91 16.66 -20.08
CA CYS A 208 12.86 15.70 -20.43
C CYS A 208 11.55 16.01 -19.71
N GLY A 209 11.59 16.43 -18.44
CA GLY A 209 10.41 16.84 -17.68
C GLY A 209 9.73 18.08 -18.28
N VAL A 210 10.51 19.10 -18.67
CA VAL A 210 10.00 20.30 -19.34
C VAL A 210 9.39 19.97 -20.70
N LEU A 211 10.05 19.13 -21.50
CA LEU A 211 9.53 18.70 -22.81
C LEU A 211 8.23 17.91 -22.67
N LEU A 212 8.13 17.04 -21.66
CA LEU A 212 6.92 16.29 -21.37
C LEU A 212 5.78 17.22 -20.93
N ALA A 213 6.06 18.20 -20.07
CA ALA A 213 5.08 19.19 -19.63
C ALA A 213 4.57 20.06 -20.80
N LEU A 214 5.46 20.47 -21.71
CA LEU A 214 5.11 21.18 -22.94
C LEU A 214 4.23 20.33 -23.86
N ALA A 215 4.57 19.05 -24.06
CA ALA A 215 3.77 18.14 -24.87
C ALA A 215 2.36 17.94 -24.28
N LEU A 216 2.25 17.82 -22.96
CA LEU A 216 0.96 17.74 -22.25
C LEU A 216 0.16 19.03 -22.38
N ALA A 217 0.79 20.19 -22.22
CA ALA A 217 0.12 21.49 -22.37
C ALA A 217 -0.43 21.69 -23.79
N LEU A 218 0.36 21.32 -24.81
CA LEU A 218 -0.07 21.37 -26.21
C LEU A 218 -1.22 20.39 -26.49
N ALA A 219 -1.18 19.18 -25.93
CA ALA A 219 -2.25 18.20 -26.08
C ALA A 219 -3.58 18.70 -25.45
N VAL A 220 -3.51 19.28 -24.24
CA VAL A 220 -4.68 19.87 -23.57
C VAL A 220 -5.22 21.06 -24.36
N SER A 221 -4.35 21.94 -24.87
CA SER A 221 -4.77 23.07 -25.70
C SER A 221 -5.47 22.60 -26.98
N ALA A 222 -4.96 21.56 -27.64
CA ALA A 222 -5.57 21.01 -28.85
C ALA A 222 -6.97 20.39 -28.58
N LEU A 223 -7.13 19.70 -27.45
CA LEU A 223 -8.40 19.15 -26.98
C LEU A 223 -9.44 20.24 -26.66
N LEU A 224 -9.01 21.35 -26.05
CA LEU A 224 -9.89 22.47 -25.74
C LEU A 224 -10.28 23.29 -26.97
N SER A 225 -9.43 23.36 -27.99
CA SER A 225 -9.75 24.03 -29.27
C SER A 225 -10.62 23.21 -30.22
N SER A 226 -10.88 21.93 -29.90
CA SER A 226 -11.71 21.01 -30.68
C SER A 226 -13.08 20.72 -30.05
N SER A 227 -13.39 21.38 -28.93
CA SER A 227 -14.68 21.38 -28.22
C SER A 227 -15.42 22.68 -28.47
#